data_AF-A0A1Q8ENI6-F1
#
_entry.id   AF-A0A1Q8ENI6-F1
#
_cell.length_a   1.000
_cell.length_b   1.000
_cell.length_c   1.000
_cell.angle_alpha   90.00
_cell.angle_beta   90.00
_cell.angle_gamma   90.00
#
_symmetry.space_group_name_H-M   'P 1'
#
loop_
_entity.id
_entity.type
_entity.pdbx_description
1 polymer ?
#
loop_
_entity_poly.entity_id
_entity_poly.type
_entity_poly.pdbx_seq_one_letter_code
_entity_poly.pdbx_strand_id
1 'polypeptide(L)'
;MKPTIASPLGLALLLLAGCSSPPEIIDEQPAAIAEGVLAFRDICLKSAPSFAGADSAAKAYGIARLEDAGYARMGLRSDHSLGVQVQKNKQCAVTTPSQADKTLTRQFLKIAEQFSSTAVGQSLPVRIILDQQTFLLMHDRRGGEAYVMLKHP
;
A
#
# COMPACT_ATOMS: atom_id res chain seq x y z
N MET A 1 -71.08 -50.35 -12.76
CA MET A 1 -70.89 -48.91 -12.50
C MET A 1 -69.74 -48.71 -11.52
N LYS A 2 -68.57 -48.28 -12.03
CA LYS A 2 -67.50 -47.51 -11.37
C LYS A 2 -66.38 -47.30 -12.40
N PRO A 3 -65.96 -46.06 -12.70
CA PRO A 3 -65.02 -45.78 -13.79
C PRO A 3 -63.59 -45.46 -13.31
N THR A 4 -62.69 -45.38 -14.30
CA THR A 4 -61.35 -44.74 -14.29
C THR A 4 -60.28 -45.52 -13.51
N ILE A 5 -59.07 -45.75 -14.06
CA ILE A 5 -57.98 -44.77 -14.16
C ILE A 5 -57.05 -45.14 -15.33
N ALA A 6 -56.70 -44.14 -16.13
CA ALA A 6 -55.65 -44.19 -17.15
C ALA A 6 -54.26 -44.06 -16.51
N SER A 7 -53.23 -44.68 -17.08
CA SER A 7 -51.87 -44.13 -16.97
C SER A 7 -50.93 -44.62 -18.09
N PRO A 8 -50.19 -43.70 -18.75
CA PRO A 8 -49.23 -44.00 -19.81
C PRO A 8 -47.80 -44.15 -19.25
N LEU A 9 -47.03 -45.11 -19.76
CA LEU A 9 -45.59 -45.22 -19.48
C LEU A 9 -44.81 -44.49 -20.57
N GLY A 10 -44.41 -43.25 -20.27
CA GLY A 10 -43.48 -42.45 -21.05
C GLY A 10 -42.03 -42.71 -20.64
N LEU A 11 -41.18 -42.92 -21.66
CA LEU A 11 -39.71 -42.87 -21.59
C LEU A 11 -39.24 -41.48 -21.13
N ALA A 12 -38.24 -41.43 -20.25
CA ALA A 12 -37.37 -40.25 -20.11
C ALA A 12 -35.93 -40.67 -19.76
N LEU A 13 -35.05 -40.53 -20.75
CA LEU A 13 -33.59 -40.59 -20.62
C LEU A 13 -33.10 -39.29 -19.97
N LEU A 14 -32.39 -39.38 -18.85
CA LEU A 14 -31.73 -38.23 -18.21
C LEU A 14 -30.28 -38.13 -18.73
N LEU A 15 -30.02 -37.08 -19.53
CA LEU A 15 -28.68 -36.65 -19.93
C LEU A 15 -28.04 -35.83 -18.81
N LEU A 16 -26.90 -36.30 -18.29
CA LEU A 16 -26.05 -35.55 -17.38
C LEU A 16 -25.26 -34.49 -18.16
N ALA A 17 -25.74 -33.25 -18.19
CA ALA A 17 -24.97 -32.10 -18.64
C ALA A 17 -24.08 -31.61 -17.48
N GLY A 18 -22.78 -31.90 -17.56
CA GLY A 18 -21.78 -31.32 -16.67
C GLY A 18 -21.56 -29.84 -17.01
N CYS A 19 -21.87 -28.95 -16.07
CA CYS A 19 -21.49 -27.55 -16.16
C CYS A 19 -19.99 -27.41 -15.86
N SER A 20 -19.16 -27.41 -16.90
CA SER A 20 -17.76 -26.98 -16.81
C SER A 20 -17.73 -25.46 -16.91
N SER A 21 -17.66 -24.76 -15.78
CA SER A 21 -17.39 -23.32 -15.79
C SER A 21 -15.95 -23.07 -16.27
N PRO A 22 -15.70 -22.14 -17.21
CA PRO A 22 -14.35 -21.73 -17.55
C PRO A 22 -13.66 -21.08 -16.34
N PRO A 23 -12.33 -21.21 -16.19
CA PRO A 23 -11.61 -20.51 -15.14
C PRO A 23 -11.77 -19.01 -15.33
N GLU A 24 -12.24 -18.34 -14.29
CA GLU A 24 -12.29 -16.89 -14.22
C GLU A 24 -10.86 -16.34 -14.30
N ILE A 25 -10.50 -15.79 -15.46
CA ILE A 25 -9.30 -14.96 -15.58
C ILE A 25 -9.65 -13.65 -14.89
N ILE A 26 -9.35 -13.56 -13.60
CA ILE A 26 -9.36 -12.29 -12.89
C ILE A 26 -8.20 -11.49 -13.47
N ASP A 27 -8.52 -10.63 -14.44
CA ASP A 27 -7.60 -9.59 -14.90
C ASP A 27 -7.31 -8.71 -13.66
N GLU A 28 -6.09 -8.82 -13.13
CA GLU A 28 -5.67 -8.16 -11.90
C GLU A 28 -5.56 -6.67 -12.22
N GLN A 29 -6.70 -5.96 -12.18
CA GLN A 29 -6.79 -4.51 -12.27
C GLN A 29 -5.62 -3.92 -11.46
N PRO A 30 -4.80 -3.01 -12.01
CA PRO A 30 -3.65 -2.48 -11.28
C PRO A 30 -4.13 -2.00 -9.92
N ALA A 31 -3.65 -2.66 -8.85
CA ALA A 31 -4.05 -2.32 -7.51
C ALA A 31 -3.82 -0.81 -7.34
N ALA A 32 -4.89 -0.08 -6.98
CA ALA A 32 -4.77 1.34 -6.71
C ALA A 32 -3.64 1.54 -5.70
N ILE A 33 -2.76 2.53 -5.95
CA ILE A 33 -1.59 2.74 -5.09
C ILE A 33 -2.09 2.99 -3.66
N ALA A 34 -1.58 2.20 -2.72
CA ALA A 34 -1.98 2.26 -1.33
C ALA A 34 -1.73 3.66 -0.75
N GLU A 35 -2.67 4.14 0.06
CA GLU A 35 -2.63 5.49 0.62
C GLU A 35 -1.33 5.76 1.39
N GLY A 36 -0.86 4.81 2.20
CA GLY A 36 0.40 4.96 2.94
C GLY A 36 1.62 5.19 2.04
N VAL A 37 1.62 4.61 0.84
CA VAL A 37 2.70 4.81 -0.15
C VAL A 37 2.58 6.20 -0.79
N LEU A 38 1.37 6.66 -1.10
CA LEU A 38 1.13 8.02 -1.60
C LEU A 38 1.50 9.08 -0.56
N ALA A 39 1.12 8.85 0.70
CA ALA A 39 1.50 9.69 1.83
C ALA A 39 3.03 9.75 1.97
N PHE A 40 3.71 8.61 1.89
CA PHE A 40 5.18 8.59 1.93
C PHE A 40 5.80 9.40 0.78
N ARG A 41 5.29 9.28 -0.44
CA ARG A 41 5.73 10.09 -1.58
C ARG A 41 5.63 11.58 -1.28
N ASP A 42 4.46 12.02 -0.83
CA ASP A 42 4.17 13.44 -0.69
C ASP A 42 4.82 14.06 0.55
N ILE A 43 4.94 13.29 1.62
CA ILE A 43 5.44 13.75 2.91
C ILE A 43 6.95 13.56 3.02
N CYS A 44 7.50 12.43 2.58
CA CYS A 44 8.93 12.12 2.73
C CYS A 44 9.72 12.42 1.45
N LEU A 45 9.39 11.80 0.32
CA LEU A 45 10.20 11.94 -0.90
C LEU A 45 10.22 13.38 -1.43
N LYS A 46 9.06 14.05 -1.49
CA LYS A 46 8.97 15.44 -1.96
C LYS A 46 9.54 16.49 -1.01
N SER A 47 9.75 16.15 0.27
CA SER A 47 10.24 17.10 1.27
C SER A 47 11.71 16.87 1.63
N ALA A 48 12.28 15.74 1.19
CA ALA A 48 13.70 15.48 1.25
C ALA A 48 14.50 16.56 0.48
N PRO A 49 15.78 16.78 0.81
CA PRO A 49 16.57 16.04 1.79
C PRO A 49 16.41 16.51 3.24
N SER A 50 15.75 17.66 3.47
CA SER A 50 15.65 18.27 4.80
C SER A 50 14.41 17.88 5.59
N PHE A 51 13.38 17.43 4.90
CA PHE A 51 12.03 17.16 5.39
C PHE A 51 11.27 18.41 5.86
N ALA A 52 11.64 19.60 5.36
CA ALA A 52 11.03 20.87 5.78
C ALA A 52 9.53 20.96 5.39
N GLY A 53 9.16 20.45 4.22
CA GLY A 53 7.78 20.48 3.71
C GLY A 53 6.84 19.43 4.32
N ALA A 54 7.34 18.52 5.15
CA ALA A 54 6.58 17.36 5.62
C ALA A 54 5.33 17.72 6.43
N ASP A 55 5.41 18.73 7.29
CA ASP A 55 4.28 19.18 8.12
C ASP A 55 3.14 19.75 7.26
N SER A 56 3.47 20.57 6.25
CA SER A 56 2.48 21.07 5.31
C SER A 56 1.85 19.96 4.47
N ALA A 57 2.66 18.98 4.03
CA ALA A 57 2.17 17.87 3.22
C ALA A 57 1.25 16.93 4.04
N ALA A 58 1.56 16.68 5.31
CA ALA A 58 0.78 15.81 6.18
C ALA A 58 -0.68 16.27 6.37
N LYS A 59 -0.93 17.58 6.28
CA LYS A 59 -2.28 18.16 6.35
C LYS A 59 -3.20 17.69 5.23
N ALA A 60 -2.67 17.47 4.03
CA ALA A 60 -3.46 16.90 2.91
C ALA A 60 -3.93 15.47 3.19
N TYR A 61 -3.31 14.81 4.17
CA TYR A 61 -3.64 13.48 4.63
C TYR A 61 -4.38 13.49 5.98
N GLY A 62 -4.97 14.62 6.39
CA GLY A 62 -5.78 14.70 7.61
C GLY A 62 -4.99 14.70 8.92
N ILE A 63 -3.67 14.89 8.87
CA ILE A 63 -2.83 15.06 10.06
C ILE A 63 -2.75 16.56 10.36
N ALA A 64 -3.38 16.99 11.45
CA ALA A 64 -3.55 18.42 11.76
C ALA A 64 -2.21 19.17 11.93
N ARG A 65 -1.25 18.55 12.61
CA ARG A 65 0.10 19.08 12.84
C ARG A 65 1.07 17.95 13.24
N LEU A 66 2.36 18.18 13.02
CA LEU A 66 3.42 17.37 13.62
C LEU A 66 3.92 18.02 14.92
N GLU A 67 3.70 17.35 16.05
CA GLU A 67 4.10 17.81 17.39
C GLU A 67 5.50 17.33 17.73
N ASP A 68 6.27 18.12 18.48
CA ASP A 68 7.60 17.72 18.93
C ASP A 68 7.52 16.67 20.03
N ALA A 69 8.10 15.49 19.78
CA ALA A 69 8.18 14.36 20.72
C ALA A 69 9.59 14.22 21.34
N GLY A 70 10.40 15.29 21.32
CA GLY A 70 11.74 15.37 21.88
C GLY A 70 12.85 14.84 20.95
N TYR A 71 12.60 13.75 20.23
CA TYR A 71 13.58 13.15 19.31
C TYR A 71 13.20 13.27 17.83
N ALA A 72 11.91 13.48 17.55
CA ALA A 72 11.33 13.67 16.23
C ALA A 72 10.00 14.43 16.37
N ARG A 73 9.54 15.02 15.28
CA ARG A 73 8.17 15.54 15.20
C ARG A 73 7.25 14.42 14.72
N MET A 74 6.09 14.26 15.36
CA MET A 74 5.15 13.18 15.09
C MET A 74 3.74 13.70 14.93
N GLY A 75 2.95 13.06 14.09
CA GLY A 75 1.53 13.35 13.96
C GLY A 75 0.76 12.12 13.54
N LEU A 76 -0.48 12.04 14.00
CA LEU A 76 -1.43 10.99 13.66
C LEU A 76 -2.67 11.62 13.05
N ARG A 77 -3.26 10.92 12.10
CA ARG A 77 -4.64 11.19 11.69
C ARG A 77 -5.56 10.87 12.88
N SER A 78 -6.68 11.58 12.99
CA SER A 78 -7.60 11.47 14.13
C SER A 78 -8.16 10.05 14.38
N ASP A 79 -8.23 9.23 13.33
CA ASP A 79 -8.67 7.83 13.37
C ASP A 79 -7.50 6.84 13.56
N HIS A 80 -6.27 7.33 13.70
CA HIS A 80 -5.02 6.58 13.77
C HIS A 80 -4.71 5.69 12.56
N SER A 81 -5.37 5.91 11.41
CA SER A 81 -5.11 5.11 10.19
C SER A 81 -3.83 5.51 9.45
N LEU A 82 -3.27 6.68 9.76
CA LEU A 82 -2.02 7.17 9.20
C LEU A 82 -1.20 7.90 10.26
N GLY A 83 0.09 7.59 10.34
CA GLY A 83 1.06 8.28 11.16
C GLY A 83 2.25 8.80 10.37
N VAL A 84 2.86 9.86 10.87
CA VAL A 84 4.06 10.48 10.30
C VAL A 84 5.05 10.74 11.42
N GLN A 85 6.32 10.41 11.19
CA GLN A 85 7.43 10.77 12.05
C GLN A 85 8.55 11.41 11.21
N VAL A 86 9.01 12.59 11.62
CA VAL A 86 10.04 13.35 10.91
C VAL A 86 11.11 13.81 11.87
N GLN A 87 12.35 13.43 11.59
CA GLN A 87 13.53 14.03 12.20
C GLN A 87 14.27 14.84 11.14
N LYS A 88 14.35 16.16 11.35
CA LYS A 88 14.94 17.11 10.41
C LYS A 88 16.33 16.63 9.94
N ASN A 89 16.54 16.63 8.62
CA ASN A 89 17.78 16.22 7.96
C ASN A 89 18.24 14.77 8.26
N LYS A 90 17.41 13.92 8.87
CA LYS A 90 17.83 12.58 9.33
C LYS A 90 16.91 11.46 8.87
N GLN A 91 15.61 11.57 9.13
CA GLN A 91 14.67 10.53 8.72
C GLN A 91 13.25 11.06 8.53
N CYS A 92 12.49 10.37 7.69
CA CYS A 92 11.06 10.53 7.54
C CYS A 92 10.41 9.16 7.44
N ALA A 93 9.32 8.94 8.16
CA ALA A 93 8.56 7.71 8.13
C ALA A 93 7.06 7.98 8.05
N VAL A 94 6.36 7.10 7.34
CA VAL A 94 4.91 7.02 7.30
C VAL A 94 4.49 5.65 7.78
N THR A 95 3.48 5.60 8.65
CA THR A 95 2.95 4.36 9.21
C THR A 95 1.46 4.22 8.94
N THR A 96 0.99 2.98 8.74
CA THR A 96 -0.44 2.63 8.67
C THR A 96 -0.69 1.36 9.48
N PRO A 97 -1.95 1.00 9.79
CA PRO A 97 -2.31 -0.36 10.17
C PRO A 97 -1.85 -1.37 9.11
N SER A 98 -1.77 -2.65 9.51
CA SER A 98 -1.41 -3.74 8.60
C SER A 98 -2.42 -3.87 7.46
N GLN A 99 -1.90 -4.13 6.26
CA GLN A 99 -2.70 -4.27 5.05
C GLN A 99 -2.47 -5.66 4.45
N ALA A 100 -3.52 -6.29 3.92
CA ALA A 100 -3.40 -7.64 3.33
C ALA A 100 -2.64 -7.63 1.98
N ASP A 101 -2.52 -6.46 1.34
CA ASP A 101 -1.89 -6.31 0.04
C ASP A 101 -0.41 -6.75 0.09
N LYS A 102 -0.06 -7.70 -0.77
CA LYS A 102 1.29 -8.25 -0.89
C LYS A 102 2.18 -7.41 -1.82
N THR A 103 1.59 -6.48 -2.55
CA THR A 103 2.27 -5.63 -3.54
C THR A 103 2.81 -4.33 -2.95
N LEU A 104 2.52 -4.00 -1.69
CA LEU A 104 2.90 -2.73 -1.03
C LEU A 104 4.39 -2.40 -1.15
N THR A 105 5.27 -3.37 -0.90
CA THR A 105 6.72 -3.16 -1.07
C THR A 105 7.08 -2.80 -2.51
N ARG A 106 6.44 -3.43 -3.49
CA ARG A 106 6.67 -3.15 -4.91
C ARG A 106 6.16 -1.76 -5.28
N GLN A 107 4.96 -1.38 -4.82
CA GLN A 107 4.42 -0.04 -5.02
C GLN A 107 5.33 1.03 -4.42
N PHE A 108 5.82 0.81 -3.20
CA PHE A 108 6.76 1.67 -2.49
C PHE A 108 8.06 1.89 -3.27
N LEU A 109 8.70 0.81 -3.70
CA LEU A 109 9.93 0.87 -4.50
C LEU A 109 9.68 1.53 -5.87
N LYS A 110 8.52 1.28 -6.50
CA LYS A 110 8.17 1.88 -7.79
C LYS A 110 7.97 3.39 -7.69
N ILE A 111 7.40 3.87 -6.58
CA ILE A 111 7.30 5.30 -6.31
C ILE A 111 8.67 5.90 -6.03
N ALA A 112 9.52 5.25 -5.23
CA ALA A 112 10.87 5.74 -4.98
C ALA A 112 11.73 5.86 -6.25
N GLU A 113 11.54 4.96 -7.22
CA GLU A 113 12.22 4.99 -8.52
C GLU A 113 11.97 6.30 -9.28
N GLN A 114 10.80 6.92 -9.12
CA GLN A 114 10.47 8.19 -9.79
C GLN A 114 11.28 9.38 -9.26
N PHE A 115 11.87 9.24 -8.08
CA PHE A 115 12.56 10.30 -7.34
C PHE A 115 14.09 10.07 -7.28
N SER A 116 14.53 8.84 -7.48
CA SER A 116 15.93 8.46 -7.39
C SER A 116 16.70 8.81 -8.67
N SER A 117 17.91 9.37 -8.53
CA SER A 117 18.84 9.56 -9.63
C SER A 117 19.67 8.31 -9.95
N THR A 118 19.47 7.21 -9.19
CA THR A 118 20.08 5.89 -9.42
C THR A 118 19.02 4.83 -9.56
N ALA A 119 19.35 3.71 -10.23
CA ALA A 119 18.48 2.55 -10.28
C ALA A 119 18.09 2.08 -8.86
N VAL A 120 16.80 1.81 -8.67
CA VAL A 120 16.27 1.33 -7.39
C VAL A 120 16.19 -0.20 -7.44
N GLY A 121 16.83 -0.86 -6.46
CA GLY A 121 16.74 -2.31 -6.28
C GLY A 121 15.31 -2.80 -6.03
N GLN A 122 15.06 -4.08 -6.33
CA GLN A 122 13.72 -4.68 -6.23
C GLN A 122 13.40 -5.26 -4.84
N SER A 123 14.36 -5.24 -3.91
CA SER A 123 14.23 -5.74 -2.54
C SER A 123 14.72 -4.71 -1.54
N LEU A 124 14.21 -4.79 -0.31
CA LEU A 124 14.56 -3.91 0.79
C LEU A 124 15.54 -4.57 1.76
N PRO A 125 16.39 -3.78 2.45
CA PRO A 125 16.50 -2.33 2.32
C PRO A 125 17.19 -1.92 1.01
N VAL A 126 16.86 -0.74 0.48
CA VAL A 126 17.44 -0.23 -0.77
C VAL A 126 18.06 1.15 -0.59
N ARG A 127 19.18 1.39 -1.26
CA ARG A 127 19.83 2.71 -1.32
C ARG A 127 19.32 3.49 -2.53
N ILE A 128 18.97 4.75 -2.34
CA ILE A 128 18.62 5.69 -3.41
C ILE A 128 19.47 6.96 -3.29
N ILE A 129 19.66 7.66 -4.41
CA ILE A 129 20.22 9.02 -4.41
C ILE A 129 19.09 9.97 -4.79
N LEU A 130 18.82 10.96 -3.93
CA LEU A 130 17.85 12.02 -4.18
C LEU A 130 18.47 13.35 -3.74
N ASP A 131 18.42 14.36 -4.62
CA ASP A 131 19.03 15.67 -4.40
C ASP A 131 20.49 15.59 -3.93
N GLN A 132 21.29 14.73 -4.60
CA GLN A 132 22.69 14.45 -4.28
C GLN A 132 22.92 13.90 -2.85
N GLN A 133 21.87 13.50 -2.15
CA GLN A 133 21.96 12.89 -0.83
C GLN A 133 21.59 11.42 -0.92
N THR A 134 22.28 10.60 -0.14
CA THR A 134 22.00 9.17 -0.11
C THR A 134 20.96 8.86 0.97
N PHE A 135 19.99 8.03 0.63
CA PHE A 135 18.99 7.54 1.57
C PHE A 135 18.90 6.02 1.54
N LEU A 136 18.65 5.43 2.70
CA LEU A 136 18.24 4.04 2.86
C LEU A 136 16.71 4.00 3.01
N LEU A 137 16.05 3.25 2.13
CA LEU A 137 14.63 2.96 2.24
C LEU A 137 14.41 1.61 2.90
N MET A 138 13.42 1.55 3.77
CA MET A 138 12.98 0.37 4.50
C MET A 138 11.45 0.29 4.52
N HIS A 139 10.92 -0.92 4.62
CA HIS A 139 9.50 -1.21 4.80
C HIS A 139 9.37 -2.33 5.82
N ASP A 140 8.84 -2.03 7.01
CA ASP A 140 8.50 -3.05 8.02
C ASP A 140 7.00 -3.32 7.99
N ARG A 141 6.63 -4.60 8.10
CA ARG A 141 5.24 -5.08 8.06
C ARG A 141 4.79 -5.72 9.38
N ARG A 142 5.63 -5.69 10.42
CA ARG A 142 5.37 -6.31 11.72
C ARG A 142 4.60 -5.35 12.63
N GLY A 143 3.30 -5.59 12.80
CA GLY A 143 2.42 -4.78 13.67
C GLY A 143 1.85 -3.52 13.00
N GLY A 144 1.99 -3.39 11.69
CA GLY A 144 1.57 -2.26 10.87
C GLY A 144 2.35 -2.25 9.56
N GLU A 145 2.14 -1.24 8.72
CA GLU A 145 3.07 -0.93 7.63
C GLU A 145 3.89 0.30 8.04
N ALA A 146 5.20 0.26 7.88
CA ALA A 146 6.10 1.37 8.18
C ALA A 146 7.05 1.61 7.01
N TYR A 147 6.81 2.67 6.25
CA TYR A 147 7.64 3.12 5.13
C TYR A 147 8.64 4.14 5.66
N VAL A 148 9.94 3.84 5.59
CA VAL A 148 10.98 4.65 6.24
C VAL A 148 12.03 5.09 5.23
N MET A 149 12.42 6.35 5.33
CA MET A 149 13.54 6.97 4.63
C MET A 149 14.57 7.46 5.65
N LEU A 150 15.77 6.88 5.64
CA LEU A 150 16.87 7.28 6.51
C LEU A 150 17.96 7.95 5.68
N LYS A 151 18.38 9.15 6.05
CA LYS A 151 19.53 9.79 5.44
C LYS A 151 20.78 9.00 5.80
N HIS A 152 21.50 8.55 4.78
CA HIS A 152 22.77 7.85 4.96
C HIS A 152 23.92 8.85 4.83
N PRO A 153 24.88 8.86 5.78
CA PRO A 153 26.05 9.72 5.72
C PRO A 153 26.96 9.40 4.54
#